data_AF-A0A7V8RX77-F1
#
_entry.id   AF-A0A7V8RX77-F1
#
_cell.length_a   1.000
_cell.length_b   1.000
_cell.length_c   1.000
_cell.angle_alpha   90.00
_cell.angle_beta   90.00
_cell.angle_gamma   90.00
#
_symmetry.space_group_name_H-M   'P 1'
#
loop_
_entity.id
_entity.type
_entity.pdbx_description
1 polymer ?
#
loop_
_entity_poly.entity_id
_entity_poly.type
_entity_poly.pdbx_seq_one_letter_code
_entity_poly.pdbx_strand_id
1 'polypeptide(L)'
;MHVHGGGGASFGDDADANRVAAAWHRAHGTDGMLASLVTLAPDDLLGAVRVLADMTGTEGIAGIHLEGPWLSPRYAGAHDRRLLREPDLAELERLLDAGDGHIAMVTIAPELPGAIPAIELLSARGVAVAVGHTDATYEQTLQAISAGATVATHLFNAMRPVHHREPGPIPALLESPEVTIELIADGVHIHPAIYRMVLATVGPDRIALVTDAMCAAGMPDGAYQLGQLPVRVAGGEARLPDGTIAGSTASMAELHRFAETQAGARIAALQTSVNPRRAVGI
;
A
#
# COMPACT_ATOMS: atom_id res chain seq x y z
N MET A 1 1.46 -4.75 5.94
CA MET A 1 1.32 -3.29 6.05
C MET A 1 0.46 -2.67 4.95
N HIS A 2 0.04 -3.42 3.92
CA HIS A 2 -0.80 -2.90 2.85
C HIS A 2 -1.72 -4.01 2.32
N VAL A 3 -3.02 -3.92 2.59
CA VAL A 3 -4.06 -4.89 2.20
C VAL A 3 -5.46 -4.26 2.25
N HIS A 4 -6.25 -4.39 1.19
CA HIS A 4 -7.57 -3.74 1.05
C HIS A 4 -8.76 -4.65 1.38
N GLY A 5 -8.57 -5.96 1.37
CA GLY A 5 -9.66 -6.90 1.65
C GLY A 5 -9.24 -8.36 1.54
N GLY A 6 -10.21 -9.26 1.71
CA GLY A 6 -10.06 -10.70 1.55
C GLY A 6 -11.32 -11.45 1.96
N GLY A 7 -11.43 -12.72 1.57
CA GLY A 7 -12.57 -13.57 1.95
C GLY A 7 -13.93 -13.06 1.45
N GLY A 8 -13.95 -12.24 0.39
CA GLY A 8 -15.17 -11.65 -0.17
C GLY A 8 -15.55 -10.29 0.42
N ALA A 9 -14.73 -9.72 1.32
CA ALA A 9 -15.00 -8.45 1.99
C ALA A 9 -13.87 -7.43 1.82
N SER A 10 -14.21 -6.14 1.83
CA SER A 10 -13.26 -5.02 1.81
C SER A 10 -13.11 -4.40 3.20
N PHE A 11 -11.95 -3.84 3.48
CA PHE A 11 -11.75 -3.05 4.69
C PHE A 11 -12.39 -1.67 4.57
N GLY A 12 -12.96 -1.18 5.68
CA GLY A 12 -13.55 0.14 5.80
C GLY A 12 -15.05 0.22 5.55
N ASP A 13 -15.68 -0.87 5.07
CA ASP A 13 -17.13 -0.92 4.84
C ASP A 13 -17.89 -0.93 6.18
N ASP A 14 -17.76 -2.03 6.94
CA ASP A 14 -18.34 -2.19 8.28
C ASP A 14 -17.55 -3.22 9.11
N ALA A 15 -17.92 -3.37 10.37
CA ALA A 15 -17.20 -4.23 11.30
C ALA A 15 -17.28 -5.73 10.97
N ASP A 16 -18.35 -6.19 10.33
CA ASP A 16 -18.50 -7.59 9.90
C ASP A 16 -17.64 -7.88 8.68
N ALA A 17 -17.64 -6.98 7.69
CA ALA A 17 -16.77 -7.05 6.52
C ALA A 17 -15.28 -7.06 6.92
N ASN A 18 -14.88 -6.17 7.83
CA ASN A 18 -13.52 -6.13 8.38
C ASN A 18 -13.14 -7.44 9.09
N ARG A 19 -14.05 -8.03 9.88
CA ARG A 19 -13.84 -9.34 10.53
C ARG A 19 -13.61 -10.45 9.50
N VAL A 20 -14.43 -10.49 8.44
CA VAL A 20 -14.31 -11.49 7.37
C VAL A 20 -12.95 -11.37 6.68
N ALA A 21 -12.58 -10.17 6.25
CA ALA A 21 -11.30 -9.92 5.59
C ALA A 21 -10.11 -10.28 6.49
N ALA A 22 -10.11 -9.80 7.73
CA ALA A 22 -9.03 -10.08 8.67
C ALA A 22 -8.92 -11.58 8.99
N ALA A 23 -10.04 -12.27 9.21
CA ALA A 23 -10.04 -13.72 9.49
C ALA A 23 -9.42 -14.52 8.33
N TRP A 24 -9.68 -14.13 7.08
CA TRP A 24 -9.06 -14.77 5.93
C TRP A 24 -7.53 -14.60 5.95
N HIS A 25 -7.03 -13.38 6.11
CA HIS A 25 -5.58 -13.13 6.15
C HIS A 25 -4.88 -13.85 7.32
N ARG A 26 -5.53 -13.92 8.49
CA ARG A 26 -5.01 -14.67 9.64
C ARG A 26 -4.92 -16.16 9.38
N ALA A 27 -5.91 -16.74 8.72
CA ALA A 27 -5.88 -18.15 8.30
C ALA A 27 -4.76 -18.45 7.30
N HIS A 28 -4.20 -17.42 6.65
CA HIS A 28 -3.17 -17.55 5.61
C HIS A 28 -1.83 -16.87 6.00
N GLY A 29 -1.50 -16.92 7.30
CA GLY A 29 -0.16 -16.62 7.81
C GLY A 29 0.12 -15.16 8.16
N THR A 30 -0.90 -14.31 8.19
CA THR A 30 -0.77 -12.91 8.63
C THR A 30 -1.17 -12.79 10.10
N ASP A 31 -0.25 -12.41 10.98
CA ASP A 31 -0.56 -12.22 12.41
C ASP A 31 -0.90 -10.75 12.78
N GLY A 32 -0.44 -9.80 11.97
CA GLY A 32 -0.73 -8.37 12.07
C GLY A 32 -0.78 -7.71 10.70
N MET A 33 -1.80 -6.88 10.47
CA MET A 33 -2.01 -6.18 9.21
C MET A 33 -2.41 -4.72 9.43
N LEU A 34 -2.05 -3.85 8.49
CA LEU A 34 -2.71 -2.55 8.38
C LEU A 34 -3.87 -2.71 7.41
N ALA A 35 -5.06 -2.36 7.83
CA ALA A 35 -6.23 -2.32 6.95
C ALA A 35 -6.11 -1.09 6.04
N SER A 36 -5.98 -1.32 4.74
CA SER A 36 -5.83 -0.26 3.74
C SER A 36 -7.16 0.24 3.23
N LEU A 37 -7.33 1.56 3.22
CA LEU A 37 -8.43 2.23 2.54
C LEU A 37 -7.94 2.75 1.19
N VAL A 38 -8.72 2.47 0.14
CA VAL A 38 -8.50 3.09 -1.18
C VAL A 38 -8.96 4.55 -1.19
N THR A 39 -8.80 5.23 -2.32
CA THR A 39 -9.35 6.57 -2.53
C THR A 39 -10.88 6.57 -2.42
N LEU A 40 -11.39 7.34 -1.45
CA LEU A 40 -12.81 7.54 -1.16
C LEU A 40 -13.15 9.05 -1.13
N ALA A 41 -14.45 9.35 -1.17
CA ALA A 41 -14.95 10.70 -0.91
C ALA A 41 -14.65 11.10 0.56
N PRO A 42 -14.57 12.41 0.88
CA PRO A 42 -14.14 12.86 2.21
C PRO A 42 -14.94 12.25 3.38
N ASP A 43 -16.26 12.23 3.29
CA ASP A 43 -17.12 11.71 4.37
C ASP A 43 -17.06 10.19 4.47
N ASP A 44 -16.95 9.49 3.34
CA ASP A 44 -16.81 8.03 3.29
C ASP A 44 -15.46 7.59 3.88
N LEU A 45 -14.38 8.29 3.54
CA LEU A 45 -13.04 8.04 4.08
C LEU A 45 -13.03 8.26 5.60
N LEU A 46 -13.64 9.34 6.07
CA LEU A 46 -13.77 9.64 7.50
C LEU A 46 -14.58 8.57 8.24
N GLY A 47 -15.66 8.07 7.64
CA GLY A 47 -16.46 6.97 8.16
C GLY A 47 -15.65 5.68 8.27
N ALA A 48 -14.97 5.29 7.18
CA ALA A 48 -14.15 4.09 7.12
C ALA A 48 -12.98 4.12 8.14
N VAL A 49 -12.33 5.28 8.32
CA VAL A 49 -11.30 5.48 9.34
C VAL A 49 -11.85 5.22 10.74
N ARG A 50 -13.02 5.77 11.09
CA ARG A 50 -13.63 5.54 12.42
C ARG A 50 -13.94 4.08 12.67
N VAL A 51 -14.52 3.39 11.68
CA VAL A 51 -14.84 1.96 11.79
C VAL A 51 -13.57 1.13 12.03
N LEU A 52 -12.48 1.43 11.32
CA LEU A 52 -11.21 0.72 11.50
C LEU A 52 -10.49 1.09 12.80
N ALA A 53 -10.59 2.35 13.25
CA ALA A 53 -10.03 2.79 14.53
C ALA A 53 -10.65 1.98 15.69
N ASP A 54 -11.98 1.84 15.71
CA ASP A 54 -12.72 1.05 16.71
C ASP A 54 -12.33 -0.44 16.73
N MET A 55 -11.76 -0.95 15.63
CA MET A 55 -11.36 -2.35 15.50
C MET A 55 -9.85 -2.58 15.63
N THR A 56 -9.04 -1.52 15.68
CA THR A 56 -7.59 -1.65 15.80
C THR A 56 -7.22 -2.30 17.14
N GLY A 57 -6.24 -3.20 17.13
CA GLY A 57 -5.88 -4.05 18.27
C GLY A 57 -6.74 -5.31 18.43
N THR A 58 -7.76 -5.48 17.58
CA THR A 58 -8.58 -6.71 17.50
C THR A 58 -8.36 -7.39 16.16
N GLU A 59 -8.65 -8.69 16.08
CA GLU A 59 -8.68 -9.42 14.80
C GLU A 59 -7.35 -9.36 13.98
N GLY A 60 -6.22 -9.04 14.62
CA GLY A 60 -4.94 -8.86 13.91
C GLY A 60 -4.85 -7.55 13.09
N ILE A 61 -5.80 -6.63 13.22
CA ILE A 61 -5.71 -5.28 12.66
C ILE A 61 -4.82 -4.45 13.58
N ALA A 62 -3.62 -4.12 13.12
CA ALA A 62 -2.61 -3.40 13.88
C ALA A 62 -2.66 -1.87 13.66
N GLY A 63 -3.37 -1.43 12.63
CA GLY A 63 -3.58 -0.02 12.31
C GLY A 63 -4.19 0.17 10.93
N ILE A 64 -4.18 1.42 10.47
CA ILE A 64 -4.83 1.87 9.24
C ILE A 64 -3.77 2.36 8.26
N HIS A 65 -3.92 1.98 7.00
CA HIS A 65 -3.19 2.57 5.89
C HIS A 65 -4.17 3.36 5.01
N LEU A 66 -3.88 4.63 4.73
CA LEU A 66 -4.63 5.44 3.76
C LEU A 66 -3.87 5.45 2.43
N GLU A 67 -4.37 4.72 1.43
CA GLU A 67 -3.80 4.76 0.09
C GLU A 67 -4.52 5.81 -0.76
N GLY A 68 -3.96 7.02 -0.72
CA GLY A 68 -4.65 8.19 -1.24
C GLY A 68 -5.70 8.73 -0.28
N PRO A 69 -6.48 9.73 -0.72
CA PRO A 69 -6.78 10.10 -2.11
C PRO A 69 -5.81 11.10 -2.76
N TRP A 70 -4.71 11.40 -2.09
CA TRP A 70 -3.71 12.37 -2.51
C TRP A 70 -2.68 11.79 -3.48
N LEU A 71 -3.18 11.25 -4.61
CA LEU A 71 -2.40 10.51 -5.60
C LEU A 71 -2.41 11.19 -6.97
N SER A 72 -1.43 10.86 -7.82
CA SER A 72 -1.29 11.42 -9.15
C SER A 72 -2.43 10.98 -10.08
N PRO A 73 -3.17 11.91 -10.73
CA PRO A 73 -4.17 11.54 -11.73
C PRO A 73 -3.59 10.77 -12.93
N ARG A 74 -2.30 10.93 -13.21
CA ARG A 74 -1.60 10.22 -14.30
C ARG A 74 -1.30 8.77 -13.94
N TYR A 75 -1.06 8.51 -12.66
CA TYR A 75 -0.73 7.19 -12.13
C TYR A 75 -1.77 6.73 -11.11
N ALA A 76 -3.05 6.90 -11.44
CA ALA A 76 -4.14 6.54 -10.55
C ALA A 76 -4.22 5.03 -10.27
N GLY A 77 -3.66 4.16 -11.12
CA GLY A 77 -3.82 2.71 -10.98
C GLY A 77 -5.30 2.34 -10.87
N ALA A 78 -5.66 1.54 -9.85
CA ALA A 78 -7.03 1.19 -9.52
C ALA A 78 -7.70 2.13 -8.50
N HIS A 79 -7.45 3.44 -8.61
CA HIS A 79 -8.14 4.48 -7.84
C HIS A 79 -9.09 5.28 -8.74
N ASP A 80 -10.27 5.64 -8.23
CA ASP A 80 -11.22 6.46 -8.97
C ASP A 80 -10.68 7.88 -9.14
N ARG A 81 -10.31 8.21 -10.38
CA ARG A 81 -9.74 9.51 -10.76
C ARG A 81 -10.61 10.70 -10.37
N ARG A 82 -11.93 10.52 -10.22
CA ARG A 82 -12.87 11.59 -9.84
C ARG A 82 -12.78 11.96 -8.36
N LEU A 83 -12.21 11.07 -7.54
CA LEU A 83 -12.06 11.24 -6.09
C LEU A 83 -10.65 11.69 -5.69
N LEU A 84 -9.68 11.61 -6.61
CA LEU A 84 -8.33 12.14 -6.42
C LEU A 84 -8.37 13.65 -6.17
N ARG A 85 -7.56 14.10 -5.23
CA ARG A 85 -7.49 15.52 -4.84
C ARG A 85 -6.12 15.86 -4.28
N GLU A 86 -5.79 17.15 -4.30
CA GLU A 86 -4.56 17.65 -3.70
C GLU A 86 -4.57 17.45 -2.17
N PRO A 87 -3.41 17.20 -1.54
CA PRO A 87 -3.27 17.21 -0.09
C PRO A 87 -3.82 18.48 0.54
N ASP A 88 -4.75 18.33 1.48
CA ASP A 88 -5.26 19.40 2.33
C ASP A 88 -4.95 19.09 3.80
N LEU A 89 -4.29 20.02 4.48
CA LEU A 89 -3.87 19.83 5.88
C LEU A 89 -5.08 19.69 6.82
N ALA A 90 -6.17 20.41 6.56
CA ALA A 90 -7.36 20.35 7.39
C ALA A 90 -8.10 19.01 7.25
N GLU A 91 -8.12 18.44 6.05
CA GLU A 91 -8.58 17.06 5.83
C GLU A 91 -7.71 16.04 6.56
N LEU A 92 -6.37 16.14 6.43
CA LEU A 92 -5.43 15.24 7.09
C LEU A 92 -5.57 15.30 8.61
N GLU A 93 -5.63 16.48 9.21
CA GLU A 93 -5.85 16.64 10.66
C GLU A 93 -7.16 15.99 11.09
N ARG A 94 -8.25 16.19 10.34
CA ARG A 94 -9.54 15.56 10.66
C ARG A 94 -9.48 14.04 10.61
N LEU A 95 -8.75 13.47 9.66
CA LEU A 95 -8.57 12.02 9.53
C LEU A 95 -7.69 11.49 10.68
N LEU A 96 -6.60 12.18 11.01
CA LEU A 96 -5.72 11.83 12.13
C LEU A 96 -6.46 11.84 13.46
N ASP A 97 -7.29 12.86 13.70
CA ASP A 97 -8.15 12.94 14.88
C ASP A 97 -9.16 11.79 14.93
N ALA A 98 -9.79 11.47 13.79
CA ALA A 98 -10.75 10.37 13.70
C ALA A 98 -10.10 8.98 13.80
N GLY A 99 -8.83 8.87 13.43
CA GLY A 99 -8.05 7.64 13.55
C GLY A 99 -7.57 7.35 14.97
N ASP A 100 -7.69 8.32 15.90
CA ASP A 100 -7.27 8.19 17.31
C ASP A 100 -5.86 7.57 17.49
N GLY A 101 -4.92 7.99 16.63
CA GLY A 101 -3.55 7.48 16.62
C GLY A 101 -3.34 6.12 15.94
N HIS A 102 -4.38 5.53 15.32
CA HIS A 102 -4.30 4.24 14.63
C HIS A 102 -3.99 4.33 13.12
N ILE A 103 -3.92 5.54 12.55
CA ILE A 103 -3.37 5.71 11.19
C ILE A 103 -1.85 5.55 11.25
N ALA A 104 -1.37 4.41 10.77
CA ALA A 104 0.04 4.04 10.84
C ALA A 104 0.80 4.39 9.55
N MET A 105 0.09 4.48 8.42
CA MET A 105 0.70 4.78 7.13
C MET A 105 -0.22 5.60 6.21
N VAL A 106 0.36 6.48 5.40
CA VAL A 106 -0.33 7.20 4.32
C VAL A 106 0.50 7.16 3.04
N THR A 107 -0.10 6.74 1.94
CA THR A 107 0.49 6.85 0.59
C THR A 107 0.10 8.19 -0.06
N ILE A 108 1.09 8.93 -0.55
CA ILE A 108 0.95 10.25 -1.16
C ILE A 108 1.83 10.40 -2.40
N ALA A 109 1.35 11.14 -3.39
CA ALA A 109 2.12 11.52 -4.57
C ALA A 109 2.84 12.85 -4.32
N PRO A 110 4.18 12.86 -4.21
CA PRO A 110 4.93 14.03 -3.75
C PRO A 110 4.99 15.19 -4.74
N GLU A 111 4.63 14.98 -6.01
CA GLU A 111 4.57 16.05 -7.00
C GLU A 111 3.35 16.97 -6.85
N LEU A 112 2.36 16.59 -6.04
CA LEU A 112 1.13 17.36 -5.88
C LEU A 112 1.36 18.63 -5.04
N PRO A 113 0.69 19.75 -5.37
CA PRO A 113 0.66 20.92 -4.50
C PRO A 113 0.23 20.56 -3.08
N GLY A 114 0.96 21.03 -2.07
CA GLY A 114 0.68 20.73 -0.67
C GLY A 114 1.25 19.41 -0.14
N ALA A 115 1.85 18.56 -1.00
CA ALA A 115 2.36 17.25 -0.56
C ALA A 115 3.51 17.35 0.45
N ILE A 116 4.46 18.27 0.26
CA ILE A 116 5.59 18.41 1.20
C ILE A 116 5.11 18.81 2.61
N PRO A 117 4.29 19.87 2.81
CA PRO A 117 3.71 20.16 4.13
C PRO A 117 2.89 19.00 4.71
N ALA A 118 2.18 18.24 3.87
CA ALA A 118 1.43 17.07 4.32
C ALA A 118 2.35 15.96 4.84
N ILE A 119 3.45 15.68 4.13
CA ILE A 119 4.48 14.71 4.56
C ILE A 119 5.09 15.14 5.89
N GLU A 120 5.43 16.42 6.05
CA GLU A 120 5.99 16.97 7.30
C GLU A 120 5.00 16.81 8.47
N LEU A 121 3.72 17.13 8.26
CA LEU A 121 2.66 16.95 9.25
C LEU A 121 2.52 15.48 9.68
N LEU A 122 2.42 14.57 8.71
CA LEU A 122 2.25 13.14 8.98
C LEU A 122 3.45 12.54 9.71
N SER A 123 4.66 12.88 9.26
CA SER A 123 5.90 12.44 9.91
C SER A 123 6.01 12.96 11.35
N ALA A 124 5.66 14.23 11.59
CA ALA A 124 5.63 14.81 12.94
C ALA A 124 4.59 14.14 13.87
N ARG A 125 3.58 13.48 13.31
CA ARG A 125 2.59 12.68 14.03
C ARG A 125 2.98 11.20 14.20
N GLY A 126 4.17 10.82 13.73
CA GLY A 126 4.65 9.43 13.79
C GLY A 126 4.01 8.50 12.77
N VAL A 127 3.36 9.04 11.74
CA VAL A 127 2.75 8.26 10.66
C VAL A 127 3.82 7.99 9.58
N ALA A 128 3.97 6.74 9.17
CA ALA A 128 4.84 6.40 8.05
C ALA A 128 4.27 7.01 6.76
N VAL A 129 5.10 7.76 6.03
CA VAL A 129 4.66 8.35 4.76
C VAL A 129 5.28 7.57 3.61
N ALA A 130 4.41 7.06 2.73
CA ALA A 130 4.78 6.24 1.61
C ALA A 130 4.64 7.03 0.29
N VAL A 131 5.65 6.97 -0.56
CA VAL A 131 5.62 7.53 -1.91
C VAL A 131 5.07 6.48 -2.87
N GLY A 132 3.93 6.78 -3.50
CA GLY A 132 3.23 5.87 -4.39
C GLY A 132 2.30 6.61 -5.35
N HIS A 133 1.81 5.91 -6.39
CA HIS A 133 0.87 6.47 -7.37
C HIS A 133 1.29 7.84 -7.89
N THR A 134 2.52 7.95 -8.41
CA THR A 134 3.21 9.22 -8.57
C THR A 134 3.86 9.38 -9.95
N ASP A 135 3.74 10.59 -10.51
CA ASP A 135 4.48 11.10 -11.67
C ASP A 135 5.72 11.93 -11.24
N ALA A 136 6.19 11.81 -10.01
CA ALA A 136 7.26 12.65 -9.50
C ALA A 136 8.56 12.51 -10.28
N THR A 137 9.31 13.62 -10.39
CA THR A 137 10.72 13.56 -10.79
C THR A 137 11.55 12.97 -9.66
N TYR A 138 12.78 12.57 -10.00
CA TYR A 138 13.76 12.12 -9.02
C TYR A 138 13.98 13.15 -7.90
N GLU A 139 14.08 14.44 -8.25
CA GLU A 139 14.29 15.54 -7.29
C GLU A 139 13.08 15.75 -6.38
N GLN A 140 11.85 15.66 -6.91
CA GLN A 140 10.64 15.77 -6.10
C GLN A 140 10.54 14.60 -5.11
N THR A 141 10.95 13.40 -5.51
CA THR A 141 11.02 12.25 -4.62
C THR A 141 12.07 12.43 -3.51
N LEU A 142 13.26 12.95 -3.83
CA LEU A 142 14.26 13.27 -2.81
C LEU A 142 13.78 14.36 -1.83
N GLN A 143 13.01 15.34 -2.31
CA GLN A 143 12.38 16.35 -1.44
C GLN A 143 11.38 15.72 -0.47
N ALA A 144 10.56 14.76 -0.93
CA ALA A 144 9.62 14.04 -0.09
C ALA A 144 10.33 13.21 0.99
N ILE A 145 11.41 12.52 0.63
CA ILE A 145 12.23 11.76 1.57
C ILE A 145 12.85 12.69 2.62
N SER A 146 13.41 13.82 2.17
CA SER A 146 13.95 14.86 3.06
C SER A 146 12.90 15.44 4.01
N ALA A 147 11.64 15.49 3.58
CA ALA A 147 10.50 15.93 4.39
C ALA A 147 9.98 14.86 5.37
N GLY A 148 10.45 13.61 5.26
CA GLY A 148 10.12 12.53 6.19
C GLY A 148 9.43 11.32 5.58
N ALA A 149 9.35 11.19 4.26
CA ALA A 149 8.85 9.97 3.63
C ALA A 149 9.84 8.80 3.76
N THR A 150 9.34 7.63 4.17
CA THR A 150 10.17 6.47 4.58
C THR A 150 9.74 5.15 3.95
N VAL A 151 8.71 5.16 3.10
CA VAL A 151 8.20 3.96 2.42
C VAL A 151 8.03 4.25 0.91
N ALA A 152 8.26 3.25 0.08
CA ALA A 152 7.87 3.24 -1.32
C ALA A 152 6.70 2.27 -1.48
N THR A 153 5.50 2.76 -1.79
CA THR A 153 4.31 1.92 -2.00
C THR A 153 4.48 1.08 -3.26
N HIS A 154 4.23 -0.23 -3.16
CA HIS A 154 4.32 -1.26 -4.22
C HIS A 154 5.20 -0.89 -5.43
N LEU A 155 6.51 -0.67 -5.18
CA LEU A 155 7.48 -0.09 -6.12
C LEU A 155 7.30 -0.61 -7.55
N PHE A 156 7.46 0.27 -8.54
CA PHE A 156 7.19 0.10 -9.99
C PHE A 156 5.72 0.24 -10.39
N ASN A 157 4.77 -0.17 -9.55
CA ASN A 157 3.35 -0.14 -9.87
C ASN A 157 2.84 1.30 -9.72
N ALA A 158 2.07 1.77 -10.71
CA ALA A 158 1.55 3.15 -10.72
C ALA A 158 2.64 4.22 -10.45
N MET A 159 3.82 4.07 -11.04
CA MET A 159 4.90 5.06 -10.93
C MET A 159 5.43 5.46 -12.30
N ARG A 160 5.97 6.68 -12.40
CA ARG A 160 6.81 7.07 -13.53
C ARG A 160 7.92 6.02 -13.76
N PRO A 161 8.00 5.39 -14.96
CA PRO A 161 9.04 4.41 -15.24
C PRO A 161 10.44 5.02 -15.25
N VAL A 162 11.45 4.17 -15.06
CA VAL A 162 12.86 4.59 -15.13
C VAL A 162 13.24 4.97 -16.56
N HIS A 163 13.83 6.16 -16.71
CA HIS A 163 14.41 6.64 -17.96
C HIS A 163 15.81 7.24 -17.72
N HIS A 164 16.76 7.05 -18.62
CA HIS A 164 18.18 7.36 -18.39
C HIS A 164 18.53 8.84 -18.22
N ARG A 165 17.64 9.77 -18.63
CA ARG A 165 17.79 11.23 -18.41
C ARG A 165 16.88 11.80 -17.34
N GLU A 166 15.78 11.10 -17.05
CA GLU A 166 14.77 11.51 -16.09
C GLU A 166 14.42 10.24 -15.29
N PRO A 167 15.22 9.92 -14.25
CA PRO A 167 15.17 8.60 -13.61
C PRO A 167 13.83 8.31 -12.94
N GLY A 168 13.10 9.35 -12.53
CA GLY A 168 11.81 9.24 -11.84
C GLY A 168 11.96 8.83 -10.37
N PRO A 169 10.86 8.39 -9.75
CA PRO A 169 10.82 8.12 -8.30
C PRO A 169 11.56 6.84 -7.93
N ILE A 170 11.56 5.84 -8.82
CA ILE A 170 12.08 4.50 -8.51
C ILE A 170 13.57 4.54 -8.10
N PRO A 171 14.49 5.18 -8.85
CA PRO A 171 15.89 5.22 -8.45
C PRO A 171 16.12 6.01 -7.16
N ALA A 172 15.40 7.14 -6.96
CA ALA A 172 15.47 7.92 -5.73
C ALA A 172 15.09 7.08 -4.49
N LEU A 173 14.02 6.28 -4.59
CA LEU A 173 13.56 5.41 -3.50
C LEU A 173 14.54 4.26 -3.23
N LEU A 174 15.09 3.64 -4.29
CA LEU A 174 16.03 2.53 -4.16
C LEU A 174 17.35 2.96 -3.50
N GLU A 175 17.89 4.12 -3.86
CA GLU A 175 19.19 4.57 -3.33
C GLU A 175 19.12 5.19 -1.92
N SER A 176 17.94 5.64 -1.48
CA SER A 176 17.76 6.30 -0.18
C SER A 176 17.64 5.27 0.96
N PRO A 177 18.68 5.09 1.80
CA PRO A 177 18.76 3.98 2.76
C PRO A 177 17.65 3.95 3.83
N GLU A 178 17.04 5.09 4.12
CA GLU A 178 15.91 5.26 5.04
C GLU A 178 14.58 4.73 4.51
N VAL A 179 14.47 4.48 3.19
CA VAL A 179 13.22 4.06 2.55
C VAL A 179 13.08 2.54 2.57
N THR A 180 11.96 2.06 3.12
CA THR A 180 11.50 0.67 2.96
C THR A 180 10.75 0.50 1.64
N ILE A 181 11.07 -0.54 0.89
CA ILE A 181 10.53 -0.83 -0.43
C ILE A 181 9.42 -1.87 -0.33
N GLU A 182 8.17 -1.46 -0.55
CA GLU A 182 7.09 -2.42 -0.71
C GLU A 182 7.16 -3.11 -2.07
N LEU A 183 6.93 -4.42 -2.09
CA LEU A 183 6.83 -5.23 -3.30
C LEU A 183 5.65 -6.20 -3.20
N ILE A 184 4.85 -6.27 -4.26
CA ILE A 184 3.80 -7.29 -4.44
C ILE A 184 4.41 -8.46 -5.21
N ALA A 185 4.86 -9.48 -4.49
CA ALA A 185 5.65 -10.59 -5.03
C ALA A 185 4.81 -11.80 -5.46
N ASP A 186 3.72 -11.56 -6.18
CA ASP A 186 2.75 -12.57 -6.65
C ASP A 186 3.10 -13.16 -8.02
N GLY A 187 4.14 -12.63 -8.68
CA GLY A 187 4.55 -13.01 -10.03
C GLY A 187 3.76 -12.34 -11.16
N VAL A 188 2.77 -11.51 -10.83
CA VAL A 188 1.94 -10.74 -11.76
C VAL A 188 2.34 -9.26 -11.73
N HIS A 189 2.42 -8.67 -10.53
CA HIS A 189 2.80 -7.27 -10.34
C HIS A 189 4.29 -7.06 -10.61
N ILE A 190 5.13 -7.99 -10.16
CA ILE A 190 6.57 -7.94 -10.42
C ILE A 190 7.07 -9.27 -10.96
N HIS A 191 7.91 -9.19 -11.98
CA HIS A 191 8.64 -10.35 -12.48
C HIS A 191 9.71 -10.79 -11.46
N PRO A 192 9.99 -12.10 -11.26
CA PRO A 192 11.00 -12.57 -10.31
C PRO A 192 12.40 -11.97 -10.50
N ALA A 193 12.77 -11.63 -11.74
CA ALA A 193 14.03 -10.94 -12.02
C ALA A 193 14.08 -9.52 -11.42
N ILE A 194 12.96 -8.81 -11.39
CA ILE A 194 12.86 -7.48 -10.78
C ILE A 194 12.98 -7.59 -9.26
N TYR A 195 12.30 -8.56 -8.64
CA TYR A 195 12.48 -8.83 -7.21
C TYR A 195 13.96 -9.08 -6.85
N ARG A 196 14.65 -9.94 -7.60
CA ARG A 196 16.09 -10.22 -7.35
C ARG A 196 16.97 -9.00 -7.59
N MET A 197 16.64 -8.15 -8.57
CA MET A 197 17.34 -6.90 -8.82
C MET A 197 17.21 -5.93 -7.65
N VAL A 198 15.99 -5.73 -7.15
CA VAL A 198 15.74 -4.87 -5.97
C VAL A 198 16.48 -5.45 -4.76
N LEU A 199 16.36 -6.75 -4.50
CA LEU A 199 17.07 -7.42 -3.40
C LEU A 199 18.59 -7.21 -3.47
N ALA A 200 19.19 -7.32 -4.65
CA ALA A 200 20.61 -7.07 -4.85
C ALA A 200 21.00 -5.60 -4.66
N THR A 201 20.07 -4.67 -4.90
CA THR A 201 20.30 -3.22 -4.82
C THR A 201 20.16 -2.70 -3.39
N VAL A 202 19.07 -3.04 -2.69
CA VAL A 202 18.75 -2.46 -1.37
C VAL A 202 19.05 -3.39 -0.19
N GLY A 203 19.35 -4.67 -0.47
CA GLY A 203 19.54 -5.70 0.55
C GLY A 203 18.23 -6.25 1.12
N PRO A 204 18.30 -7.32 1.92
CA PRO A 204 17.11 -8.01 2.43
C PRO A 204 16.35 -7.20 3.48
N ASP A 205 17.01 -6.29 4.19
CA ASP A 205 16.42 -5.55 5.32
C ASP A 205 15.49 -4.41 4.86
N ARG A 206 15.65 -3.92 3.63
CA ARG A 206 14.84 -2.78 3.14
C ARG A 206 13.62 -3.20 2.33
N ILE A 207 13.34 -4.49 2.16
CA ILE A 207 12.17 -4.96 1.40
C ILE A 207 11.06 -5.38 2.35
N ALA A 208 9.87 -4.86 2.14
CA ALA A 208 8.64 -5.32 2.77
C ALA A 208 7.75 -5.96 1.70
N LEU A 209 7.35 -7.21 1.88
CA LEU A 209 6.35 -7.80 1.01
C LEU A 209 4.97 -7.43 1.48
N VAL A 210 4.14 -7.00 0.53
CA VAL A 210 2.76 -6.63 0.76
C VAL A 210 1.87 -7.37 -0.21
N THR A 211 0.70 -7.79 0.27
CA THR A 211 -0.25 -8.47 -0.61
C THR A 211 -0.92 -7.50 -1.54
N ASP A 212 -1.23 -6.28 -1.09
CA ASP A 212 -2.14 -5.39 -1.82
C ASP A 212 -3.44 -6.14 -2.21
N ALA A 213 -3.83 -7.10 -1.35
CA ALA A 213 -4.91 -8.00 -1.69
C ALA A 213 -6.25 -7.26 -1.59
N MET A 214 -7.11 -7.49 -2.56
CA MET A 214 -8.48 -6.96 -2.59
C MET A 214 -9.50 -8.04 -2.19
N CYS A 215 -10.78 -7.67 -2.10
CA CYS A 215 -11.85 -8.52 -1.55
C CYS A 215 -11.94 -9.93 -2.18
N ALA A 216 -11.49 -10.10 -3.42
CA ALA A 216 -11.47 -11.39 -4.12
C ALA A 216 -10.39 -12.36 -3.65
N ALA A 217 -9.49 -11.98 -2.74
CA ALA A 217 -8.50 -12.90 -2.18
C ALA A 217 -9.20 -14.08 -1.49
N GLY A 218 -8.92 -15.30 -1.94
CA GLY A 218 -9.58 -16.51 -1.48
C GLY A 218 -10.97 -16.78 -2.06
N MET A 219 -11.40 -16.01 -3.06
CA MET A 219 -12.69 -16.15 -3.74
C MET A 219 -12.50 -16.69 -5.16
N PRO A 220 -13.52 -17.34 -5.77
CA PRO A 220 -13.43 -17.84 -7.14
C PRO A 220 -13.34 -16.69 -8.17
N ASP A 221 -12.86 -17.00 -9.37
CA ASP A 221 -12.92 -16.07 -10.51
C ASP A 221 -14.34 -15.50 -10.71
N GLY A 222 -14.44 -14.19 -10.98
CA GLY A 222 -15.73 -13.51 -10.95
C GLY A 222 -15.64 -12.00 -11.13
N ALA A 223 -16.77 -11.33 -10.85
CA ALA A 223 -16.88 -9.88 -10.84
C ALA A 223 -16.90 -9.37 -9.38
N TYR A 224 -16.11 -8.34 -9.12
CA TYR A 224 -15.87 -7.77 -7.80
C TYR A 224 -15.80 -6.24 -7.90
N GLN A 225 -15.62 -5.58 -6.75
CA GLN A 225 -15.38 -4.16 -6.66
C GLN A 225 -14.13 -3.88 -5.82
N LEU A 226 -13.36 -2.87 -6.24
CA LEU A 226 -12.31 -2.25 -5.43
C LEU A 226 -12.66 -0.76 -5.31
N GLY A 227 -13.07 -0.34 -4.11
CA GLY A 227 -13.80 0.91 -3.93
C GLY A 227 -15.03 0.94 -4.85
N GLN A 228 -15.10 1.93 -5.74
CA GLN A 228 -16.20 2.07 -6.70
C GLN A 228 -15.91 1.47 -8.09
N LEU A 229 -14.72 0.88 -8.28
CA LEU A 229 -14.29 0.40 -9.59
C LEU A 229 -14.68 -1.07 -9.81
N PRO A 230 -15.25 -1.42 -10.97
CA PRO A 230 -15.52 -2.81 -11.30
C PRO A 230 -14.21 -3.54 -11.60
N VAL A 231 -14.04 -4.70 -10.96
CA VAL A 231 -12.89 -5.58 -11.12
C VAL A 231 -13.36 -6.92 -11.64
N ARG A 232 -12.64 -7.49 -12.61
CA ARG A 232 -12.81 -8.87 -13.04
C ARG A 232 -11.60 -9.68 -12.63
N VAL A 233 -11.85 -10.81 -11.98
CA VAL A 233 -10.83 -11.80 -11.63
C VAL A 233 -10.92 -12.96 -12.62
N ALA A 234 -9.79 -13.28 -13.24
CA ALA A 234 -9.64 -14.44 -14.12
C ALA A 234 -8.26 -15.05 -13.93
N GLY A 235 -8.20 -16.35 -13.64
CA GLY A 235 -6.94 -17.03 -13.31
C GLY A 235 -6.29 -16.48 -12.05
N GLY A 236 -7.07 -15.94 -11.11
CA GLY A 236 -6.57 -15.26 -9.91
C GLY A 236 -6.05 -13.83 -10.13
N GLU A 237 -5.99 -13.32 -11.37
CA GLU A 237 -5.55 -11.95 -11.63
C GLU A 237 -6.72 -10.97 -11.59
N ALA A 238 -6.63 -9.96 -10.72
CA ALA A 238 -7.62 -8.90 -10.59
C ALA A 238 -7.30 -7.73 -11.54
N ARG A 239 -8.21 -7.42 -12.47
CA ARG A 239 -8.02 -6.34 -13.45
C ARG A 239 -9.27 -5.49 -13.64
N LEU A 240 -9.06 -4.20 -13.91
CA LEU A 240 -10.07 -3.29 -14.43
C LEU A 240 -10.44 -3.64 -15.88
N PRO A 241 -11.56 -3.13 -16.43
CA PRO A 241 -11.96 -3.38 -17.81
C PRO A 241 -10.93 -2.94 -18.87
N ASP A 242 -10.06 -1.99 -18.53
CA ASP A 242 -8.98 -1.50 -19.40
C ASP A 242 -7.68 -2.32 -19.28
N GLY A 243 -7.67 -3.37 -18.45
CA GLY A 243 -6.52 -4.26 -18.24
C GLY A 243 -5.59 -3.85 -17.09
N THR A 244 -5.78 -2.67 -16.49
CA THR A 244 -5.02 -2.23 -15.31
C THR A 244 -5.17 -3.23 -14.17
N ILE A 245 -4.07 -3.61 -13.52
CA ILE A 245 -4.11 -4.51 -12.36
C ILE A 245 -4.77 -3.76 -11.18
N ALA A 246 -5.67 -4.42 -10.46
CA ALA A 246 -6.49 -3.82 -9.41
C ALA A 246 -6.36 -4.59 -8.09
N GLY A 247 -5.24 -4.33 -7.39
CA GLY A 247 -4.80 -5.14 -6.26
C GLY A 247 -4.43 -6.56 -6.68
N SER A 248 -4.12 -7.40 -5.70
CA SER A 248 -3.86 -8.83 -5.90
C SER A 248 -4.96 -9.71 -5.28
N THR A 249 -4.87 -11.01 -5.54
CA THR A 249 -5.63 -12.04 -4.80
C THR A 249 -4.74 -12.88 -3.89
N ALA A 250 -3.47 -12.46 -3.71
CA ALA A 250 -2.45 -13.23 -3.03
C ALA A 250 -2.56 -13.16 -1.50
N SER A 251 -2.16 -14.24 -0.86
CA SER A 251 -1.97 -14.35 0.58
C SER A 251 -0.53 -14.09 0.99
N MET A 252 -0.30 -13.68 2.24
CA MET A 252 1.06 -13.51 2.77
C MET A 252 1.86 -14.83 2.74
N ALA A 253 1.20 -15.97 2.95
CA ALA A 253 1.83 -17.29 2.82
C ALA A 253 2.35 -17.57 1.39
N GLU A 254 1.66 -17.09 0.34
CA GLU A 254 2.14 -17.20 -1.04
C GLU A 254 3.35 -16.31 -1.29
N LEU A 255 3.31 -15.07 -0.82
CA LEU A 255 4.45 -14.15 -0.93
C LEU A 255 5.68 -14.67 -0.17
N HIS A 256 5.47 -15.28 0.99
CA HIS A 256 6.54 -15.93 1.75
C HIS A 256 7.18 -17.06 0.95
N ARG A 257 6.37 -17.97 0.38
CA ARG A 257 6.87 -19.08 -0.46
C ARG A 257 7.61 -18.56 -1.69
N PHE A 258 7.12 -17.48 -2.30
CA PHE A 258 7.80 -16.83 -3.40
C PHE A 258 9.20 -16.37 -2.97
N ALA A 259 9.29 -15.56 -1.91
CA ALA A 259 10.58 -15.04 -1.43
C ALA A 259 11.52 -16.13 -0.96
N GLU A 260 10.99 -17.17 -0.31
CA GLU A 260 11.76 -18.34 0.10
C GLU A 260 12.39 -19.03 -1.11
N THR A 261 11.63 -19.20 -2.19
CA THR A 261 12.12 -19.77 -3.45
C THR A 261 13.19 -18.89 -4.09
N GLN A 262 13.05 -17.56 -4.02
CA GLN A 262 13.97 -16.62 -4.67
C GLN A 262 15.23 -16.33 -3.85
N ALA A 263 15.16 -16.39 -2.52
CA ALA A 263 16.18 -15.83 -1.62
C ALA A 263 16.41 -16.62 -0.32
N GLY A 264 15.62 -17.68 -0.06
CA GLY A 264 15.72 -18.52 1.14
C GLY A 264 14.84 -18.05 2.31
N ALA A 265 14.51 -19.00 3.20
CA ALA A 265 13.52 -18.83 4.27
C ALA A 265 13.81 -17.66 5.22
N ARG A 266 15.10 -17.42 5.54
CA ARG A 266 15.48 -16.30 6.43
C ARG A 266 15.13 -14.95 5.82
N ILE A 267 15.39 -14.75 4.52
CA ILE A 267 15.08 -13.49 3.83
C ILE A 267 13.55 -13.36 3.70
N ALA A 268 12.85 -14.44 3.36
CA ALA A 268 11.40 -14.44 3.31
C ALA A 268 10.78 -13.99 4.64
N ALA A 269 11.24 -14.55 5.77
CA ALA A 269 10.75 -14.16 7.10
C ALA A 269 11.04 -12.70 7.46
N LEU A 270 12.19 -12.16 7.06
CA LEU A 270 12.48 -10.72 7.24
C LEU A 270 11.47 -9.87 6.47
N GLN A 271 11.27 -10.17 5.20
CA GLN A 271 10.45 -9.33 4.32
C GLN A 271 8.95 -9.47 4.54
N THR A 272 8.46 -10.61 5.03
CA THR A 272 7.02 -10.83 5.30
C THR A 272 6.60 -10.55 6.74
N SER A 273 7.55 -10.21 7.64
CA SER A 273 7.23 -10.02 9.06
C SER A 273 8.03 -8.88 9.71
N VAL A 274 9.36 -8.99 9.76
CA VAL A 274 10.20 -8.04 10.52
C VAL A 274 10.24 -6.66 9.87
N ASN A 275 10.53 -6.60 8.56
CA ASN A 275 10.69 -5.34 7.85
C ASN A 275 9.38 -4.55 7.76
N PRO A 276 8.22 -5.16 7.41
CA PRO A 276 6.95 -4.43 7.39
C PRO A 276 6.59 -3.80 8.73
N ARG A 277 6.84 -4.50 9.85
CA ARG A 277 6.60 -4.00 11.21
C ARG A 277 7.48 -2.82 11.56
N ARG A 278 8.80 -2.95 11.31
CA ARG A 278 9.75 -1.85 11.51
C ARG A 278 9.40 -0.62 10.68
N ALA A 279 8.94 -0.80 9.44
CA ALA A 279 8.61 0.30 8.53
C ALA A 279 7.48 1.20 9.05
N VAL A 280 6.57 0.64 9.86
CA VAL A 280 5.39 1.35 10.39
C VAL A 280 5.43 1.55 11.91
N GLY A 281 6.56 1.22 12.55
CA GLY A 281 6.78 1.47 13.98
C GLY A 281 5.99 0.60 14.96
N ILE A 282 5.59 -0.62 14.54
CA ILE A 282 4.79 -1.58 15.33
C ILE A 282 5.61 -2.80 15.74
#